data_AF-A0A485AUU8-F1
#
_entry.id   AF-A0A485AUU8-F1
#
_cell.length_a   1.000
_cell.length_b   1.000
_cell.length_c   1.000
_cell.angle_alpha   90.00
_cell.angle_beta   90.00
_cell.angle_gamma   90.00
#
_symmetry.space_group_name_H-M   'P 1'
#
loop_
_entity.id
_entity.type
_entity.pdbx_description
1 polymer ?
#
loop_
_entity_poly.entity_id
_entity_poly.type
_entity_poly.pdbx_seq_one_letter_code
_entity_poly.pdbx_strand_id
1 'polypeptide(L)'
;MVKFASSGAAFQLEWHLSKRDILTLYLNRAPYGGTLQGIGAASWAYLGKPPAQLSYADAALLAVLPQAPSRLRPDRWPERAQAGTQ
;
A
#
# COMPACT_ATOMS: atom_id res chain seq x y z
N MET A 1 -11.75 -34.17 -9.94
CA MET A 1 -10.51 -34.11 -10.72
C MET A 1 -10.47 -32.75 -11.41
N VAL A 2 -9.75 -31.79 -10.82
CA VAL A 2 -9.62 -30.41 -11.35
C VAL A 2 -8.77 -30.46 -12.61
N LYS A 3 -9.34 -30.05 -13.75
CA LYS A 3 -8.67 -30.05 -15.05
C LYS A 3 -8.07 -28.66 -15.26
N PHE A 4 -6.74 -28.59 -15.18
CA PHE A 4 -5.95 -27.45 -15.61
C PHE A 4 -6.25 -27.17 -17.09
N ALA A 5 -6.94 -26.06 -17.37
CA ALA A 5 -7.13 -25.56 -18.72
C ALA A 5 -6.08 -24.47 -18.99
N SER A 6 -4.99 -24.95 -19.58
CA SER A 6 -4.07 -24.35 -20.55
C SER A 6 -4.08 -22.82 -20.74
N SER A 7 -2.89 -22.26 -20.53
CA SER A 7 -2.39 -20.88 -20.62
C SER A 7 -2.65 -20.07 -21.92
N GLY A 8 -3.68 -20.36 -22.71
CA GLY A 8 -3.95 -19.66 -23.98
C GLY A 8 -5.04 -18.58 -23.91
N ALA A 9 -6.09 -18.77 -23.10
CA ALA A 9 -7.17 -17.79 -22.97
C ALA A 9 -6.86 -16.68 -21.94
N ALA A 10 -5.85 -16.86 -21.10
CA ALA A 10 -5.40 -15.87 -20.12
C ALA A 10 -4.52 -14.76 -20.72
N PHE A 11 -4.00 -14.95 -21.93
CA PHE A 11 -3.17 -13.97 -22.64
C PHE A 11 -4.02 -12.99 -23.48
N GLN A 12 -5.21 -13.36 -23.96
CA GLN A 12 -6.06 -12.42 -24.74
C GLN A 12 -6.64 -11.23 -23.93
N LEU A 13 -6.40 -11.19 -22.62
CA LEU A 13 -6.60 -10.01 -21.77
C LEU A 13 -5.26 -9.38 -21.34
N GLU A 14 -4.26 -9.44 -22.22
CA GLU A 14 -2.90 -8.97 -21.99
C GLU A 14 -2.87 -7.51 -21.51
N TRP A 15 -2.39 -7.38 -20.28
CA TRP A 15 -2.17 -6.19 -19.46
C TRP A 15 -1.95 -4.87 -20.23
N HIS A 16 -2.99 -4.03 -20.28
CA HIS A 16 -2.84 -2.60 -20.58
C HIS A 16 -2.33 -1.77 -19.39
N LEU A 17 -2.01 -2.41 -18.27
CA LEU A 17 -1.57 -1.72 -17.05
C LEU A 17 -0.05 -1.76 -16.99
N SER A 18 0.57 -0.58 -17.00
CA SER A 18 2.00 -0.47 -16.73
C SER A 18 2.31 -0.91 -15.30
N LYS A 19 3.58 -1.22 -15.00
CA LYS A 19 4.02 -1.48 -13.61
C LYS A 19 3.61 -0.36 -12.65
N ARG A 20 3.53 0.89 -13.13
CA ARG A 20 3.07 2.04 -12.36
C ARG A 20 1.58 1.93 -12.06
N ASP A 21 0.76 1.55 -13.03
CA ASP A 21 -0.69 1.40 -12.81
C ASP A 21 -1.00 0.26 -11.85
N ILE A 22 -0.28 -0.86 -11.98
CA ILE A 22 -0.39 -1.99 -11.05
C ILE A 22 -0.03 -1.54 -9.63
N LEU A 23 1.08 -0.81 -9.47
CA LEU A 23 1.50 -0.29 -8.18
C LEU A 23 0.48 0.71 -7.61
N THR A 24 -0.04 1.62 -8.42
CA THR A 24 -1.07 2.58 -8.02
C THR A 24 -2.33 1.86 -7.55
N LEU A 25 -2.80 0.86 -8.30
CA LEU A 25 -3.97 0.06 -7.91
C LEU A 25 -3.73 -0.70 -6.60
N TYR A 26 -2.53 -1.25 -6.42
CA TYR A 26 -2.15 -1.92 -5.18
C TYR A 26 -2.15 -0.94 -3.99
N LEU A 27 -1.44 0.18 -4.09
CA LEU A 27 -1.34 1.18 -3.03
C LEU A 27 -2.69 1.78 -2.66
N ASN A 28 -3.62 1.91 -3.61
CA ASN A 28 -4.96 2.42 -3.36
C ASN A 28 -5.89 1.41 -2.64
N ARG A 29 -5.53 0.12 -2.60
CA ARG A 29 -6.34 -0.95 -1.98
C ARG A 29 -5.67 -1.60 -0.77
N ALA A 30 -4.38 -1.34 -0.55
CA ALA A 30 -3.66 -1.93 0.56
C ALA A 30 -4.26 -1.53 1.92
N PRO A 31 -4.31 -2.45 2.91
CA PRO A 31 -4.73 -2.12 4.25
C PRO A 31 -3.60 -1.43 5.02
N TYR A 32 -3.87 -0.27 5.63
CA TYR A 32 -2.89 0.51 6.41
C TYR A 32 -3.17 0.49 7.92
N GLY A 33 -4.10 -0.36 8.36
CA GLY A 33 -4.47 -0.55 9.76
C GLY A 33 -5.86 -0.03 10.11
N GLY A 34 -6.55 -0.73 11.01
CA GLY A 34 -7.94 -0.39 11.37
C GLY A 34 -8.86 -0.47 10.16
N THR A 35 -9.61 0.60 9.89
CA THR A 35 -10.51 0.75 8.73
C THR A 35 -9.85 1.45 7.54
N LEU A 36 -8.58 1.83 7.64
CA LEU A 36 -7.88 2.59 6.61
C LEU A 36 -7.45 1.70 5.45
N GLN A 37 -8.02 1.96 4.28
CA GLN A 37 -7.65 1.33 3.01
C GLN A 37 -7.14 2.40 2.05
N GLY A 38 -6.01 2.12 1.40
CA GLY A 38 -5.42 2.99 0.43
C GLY A 38 -4.47 4.04 1.00
N ILE A 39 -3.41 4.32 0.26
CA ILE A 39 -2.34 5.25 0.64
C ILE A 39 -2.85 6.68 0.86
N GLY A 40 -3.90 7.09 0.14
CA GLY A 40 -4.54 8.40 0.31
C GLY A 40 -5.15 8.57 1.70
N ALA A 41 -5.94 7.60 2.15
CA ALA A 41 -6.56 7.62 3.48
C ALA A 41 -5.50 7.55 4.58
N ALA A 42 -4.49 6.68 4.42
CA ALA A 42 -3.40 6.53 5.37
C ALA A 42 -2.55 7.81 5.51
N SER A 43 -2.24 8.46 4.39
CA SER A 43 -1.44 9.70 4.35
C SER A 43 -2.13 10.82 5.12
N TRP A 44 -3.44 11.02 4.92
CA TRP A 44 -4.20 12.00 5.70
C TRP A 44 -4.34 11.61 7.16
N ALA A 45 -4.65 10.36 7.46
CA ALA A 45 -4.90 9.89 8.82
C ALA A 45 -3.65 9.92 9.72
N TYR A 46 -2.49 9.55 9.17
CA TYR A 46 -1.26 9.45 9.97
C TYR A 46 -0.33 10.66 9.85
N LEU A 47 -0.36 11.38 8.71
CA LEU A 47 0.63 12.42 8.40
C LEU A 47 0.02 13.78 8.10
N GLY A 48 -1.32 13.88 8.00
CA GLY A 48 -2.03 15.15 7.81
C GLY A 48 -1.75 15.85 6.47
N LYS A 49 -1.27 15.11 5.45
CA LYS A 49 -0.91 15.67 4.14
C LYS A 49 -1.20 14.68 3.01
N PRO A 50 -1.37 15.12 1.75
CA PRO A 50 -1.67 14.22 0.64
C PRO A 50 -0.45 13.39 0.21
N PRO A 51 -0.63 12.22 -0.43
CA PRO A 51 0.46 11.36 -0.89
C PRO A 51 1.51 12.06 -1.76
N ALA A 52 1.10 13.07 -2.53
CA ALA A 52 1.98 13.85 -3.39
C ALA A 52 2.97 14.76 -2.61
N GLN A 53 2.77 14.95 -1.30
CA GLN A 53 3.62 15.78 -0.43
C GLN A 53 4.41 14.94 0.59
N LEU A 54 4.46 13.62 0.39
CA LEU A 54 5.24 12.75 1.25
C LEU A 54 6.73 12.93 0.98
N SER A 55 7.50 13.08 2.05
CA SER A 55 8.95 12.90 1.99
C SER A 55 9.30 11.43 1.76
N TYR A 56 10.57 11.13 1.45
CA TYR A 56 11.03 9.75 1.35
C TYR A 56 10.81 8.96 2.65
N ALA A 57 11.01 9.60 3.81
CA ALA A 57 10.78 8.98 5.11
C ALA A 57 9.29 8.66 5.34
N ASP A 58 8.39 9.59 4.99
CA ASP A 58 6.95 9.38 5.08
C ASP A 58 6.48 8.23 4.17
N ALA A 59 6.98 8.20 2.93
CA ALA A 59 6.65 7.17 1.96
C ALA A 59 7.17 5.80 2.42
N ALA A 60 8.38 5.75 2.99
CA ALA A 60 8.94 4.54 3.57
C ALA A 60 8.07 4.04 4.73
N LEU A 61 7.67 4.91 5.67
CA LEU A 61 6.77 4.56 6.77
C LEU A 61 5.47 3.94 6.26
N LEU A 62 4.82 4.56 5.27
CA LEU A 62 3.59 4.03 4.69
C LEU A 62 3.84 2.72 3.94
N ALA A 63 4.97 2.53 3.27
CA ALA A 63 5.27 1.30 2.52
C ALA A 63 5.41 0.06 3.41
N VAL A 64 5.85 0.20 4.67
CA VAL A 64 5.99 -0.95 5.59
C VAL A 64 4.66 -1.33 6.27
N LEU A 65 3.70 -0.39 6.35
CA LEU A 65 2.42 -0.62 7.06
C LEU A 65 1.59 -1.77 6.51
N PRO A 66 1.41 -1.95 5.18
CA PRO A 66 0.67 -3.08 4.63
C PRO A 66 1.22 -4.45 5.03
N GLN A 67 2.52 -4.56 5.35
CA GLN A 67 3.14 -5.80 5.78
C GLN A 67 2.87 -6.12 7.26
N ALA A 68 2.54 -5.11 8.08
CA ALA A 68 2.22 -5.29 9.50
C ALA A 68 1.21 -4.23 10.00
N PRO A 69 -0.03 -4.23 9.46
CA PRO A 69 -0.97 -3.11 9.57
C PRO A 69 -1.47 -2.85 11.00
N SER A 70 -1.31 -3.84 11.89
CA SER A 70 -1.67 -3.72 13.31
C SER A 70 -0.47 -3.52 14.23
N ARG A 71 0.77 -3.69 13.78
CA ARG A 71 1.98 -3.66 14.64
C ARG A 71 2.75 -2.33 14.55
N LEU A 72 2.57 -1.61 13.44
CA LEU A 72 3.31 -0.39 13.11
C LEU A 72 2.43 0.87 13.11
N ARG A 73 1.17 0.75 13.58
CA ARG A 73 0.18 1.84 13.71
C ARG A 73 0.79 3.09 14.39
N PRO A 74 1.02 4.18 13.65
CA PRO A 74 1.58 5.41 14.22
C PRO A 74 0.66 6.03 15.28
N ASP A 75 -0.65 5.83 15.15
CA ASP A 75 -1.68 6.29 16.11
C ASP A 75 -1.67 5.52 17.44
N ARG A 76 -1.10 4.29 17.47
CA ARG A 76 -1.01 3.48 18.70
C ARG A 76 0.39 3.42 19.29
N TRP A 77 1.42 3.55 18.47
CA TRP A 77 2.83 3.49 18.88
C TRP A 77 3.65 4.58 18.18
N PRO A 78 3.49 5.86 18.58
CA PRO A 78 4.19 6.99 17.94
C PRO A 78 5.71 6.81 17.95
N GLU A 79 6.24 6.18 18.98
CA GLU A 79 7.68 5.97 19.21
C GLU A 79 8.28 4.92 18.27
N ARG A 80 7.46 3.98 17.76
CA ARG A 80 7.88 2.96 16.78
C ARG A 80 7.80 3.46 15.34
N ALA A 81 6.95 4.44 15.08
CA ALA A 81 6.86 5.11 13.77
C ALA A 81 8.05 6.06 13.54
N GLN A 82 8.65 6.60 14.62
CA GLN A 82 9.80 7.51 14.56
C GLN A 82 11.12 6.83 14.15
N ALA A 83 11.19 5.50 14.14
CA ALA A 83 12.40 4.77 13.72
C ALA A 83 12.74 4.94 12.23
N GLY A 84 11.88 5.59 11.43
CA GLY A 84 12.13 5.89 10.00
C GLY A 84 12.26 7.38 9.66
N THR A 85 12.23 8.28 10.65
CA THR A 85 12.21 9.75 10.44
C THR A 85 13.48 10.45 10.93
N GLN A 86 14.66 9.93 10.54
CA GLN A 86 15.90 10.72 10.53
C GLN A 86 16.40 10.87 9.09
#